data_AF-A0AAW4MWH1-F1
#
_entry.id   AF-A0AAW4MWH1-F1
#
_cell.length_a   1.000
_cell.length_b   1.000
_cell.length_c   1.000
_cell.angle_alpha   90.00
_cell.angle_beta   90.00
_cell.angle_gamma   90.00
#
_symmetry.space_group_name_H-M   'P 1'
#
loop_
_entity.id
_entity.type
_entity.pdbx_description
1 polymer ?
#
loop_
_entity_poly.entity_id
_entity_poly.type
_entity_poly.pdbx_seq_one_letter_code
_entity_poly.pdbx_strand_id
1 'polypeptide(L)'
;MKTSLVIMAAGIGSRFGGGIKQLEPVGPNGEIIMDYSIHDAIAAGFNKIIFIIRKDIEEDFREVIGNRIEEVAKKYDVEIAYAFQDLKALPEGIECPEGRTKPWGTGQAVLACDGLINEPFAVINADDYYGKEAFVQIHDFLLDYTPEKPNHLAMAGFILKNTLSDNGG
;
A
#
# COMPACT_ATOMS: atom_id res chain seq x y z
N MET A 1 15.72 -7.49 -11.59
CA MET A 1 14.91 -8.27 -10.63
C MET A 1 13.55 -7.62 -10.57
N LYS A 2 12.46 -8.37 -10.38
CA LYS A 2 11.14 -7.75 -10.16
C LYS A 2 11.03 -7.28 -8.71
N THR A 3 10.33 -6.18 -8.46
CA THR A 3 10.00 -5.67 -7.13
C THR A 3 8.53 -5.25 -7.06
N SER A 4 7.94 -5.47 -5.89
CA SER A 4 6.53 -5.19 -5.60
C SER A 4 6.37 -4.02 -4.62
N LEU A 5 5.41 -3.13 -4.86
CA LEU A 5 4.96 -2.14 -3.88
C LEU A 5 3.58 -2.54 -3.36
N VAL A 6 3.47 -2.72 -2.06
CA VAL A 6 2.21 -3.01 -1.37
C VAL A 6 1.67 -1.73 -0.73
N ILE A 7 0.44 -1.36 -1.06
CA ILE A 7 -0.22 -0.16 -0.57
C ILE A 7 -1.39 -0.56 0.33
N MET A 8 -1.32 -0.19 1.62
CA MET A 8 -2.36 -0.49 2.60
C MET A 8 -3.52 0.50 2.50
N ALA A 9 -4.54 0.13 1.73
CA ALA A 9 -5.72 0.93 1.39
C ALA A 9 -7.01 0.47 2.11
N ALA A 10 -6.96 -0.59 2.91
CA ALA A 10 -8.14 -1.15 3.59
C ALA A 10 -8.75 -0.23 4.66
N GLY A 11 -8.05 0.84 5.07
CA GLY A 11 -8.52 1.82 6.05
C GLY A 11 -9.39 2.95 5.47
N ILE A 12 -9.36 3.13 4.14
CA ILE A 12 -9.82 4.32 3.40
C ILE A 12 -11.28 4.73 3.66
N GLY A 13 -12.17 3.82 4.08
CA GLY A 13 -13.59 4.12 4.34
C GLY A 13 -14.01 4.34 5.81
N SER A 14 -13.18 4.02 6.81
CA SER A 14 -13.67 3.86 8.20
C SER A 14 -13.45 5.05 9.14
N ARG A 15 -12.44 5.88 8.89
CA ARG A 15 -11.97 6.89 9.87
C ARG A 15 -12.68 8.24 9.79
N PHE A 16 -13.47 8.50 8.74
CA PHE A 16 -13.96 9.86 8.43
C PHE A 16 -15.46 9.99 8.12
N GLY A 17 -16.30 9.07 8.60
CA GLY A 17 -17.75 9.29 8.64
C GLY A 17 -18.49 9.06 7.31
N GLY A 18 -18.11 8.00 6.57
CA GLY A 18 -18.84 7.54 5.38
C GLY A 18 -18.40 8.19 4.05
N GLY A 19 -17.47 9.14 4.10
CA GLY A 19 -16.79 9.69 2.93
C GLY A 19 -15.32 9.27 2.91
N ILE A 20 -14.81 8.96 1.73
CA ILE A 20 -13.39 8.67 1.53
C ILE A 20 -12.62 10.01 1.53
N LYS A 21 -12.25 10.54 2.71
CA LYS A 21 -11.43 11.76 2.78
C LYS A 21 -9.98 11.57 2.31
N GLN A 22 -9.48 10.33 2.28
CA GLN A 22 -8.17 10.02 1.70
C GLN A 22 -8.14 10.13 0.16
N LEU A 23 -9.30 10.43 -0.45
CA LEU A 23 -9.43 10.81 -1.86
C LEU A 23 -9.49 12.32 -2.06
N GLU A 24 -9.27 13.12 -1.01
CA GLU A 24 -9.19 14.57 -1.19
C GLU A 24 -8.00 14.93 -2.10
N PRO A 25 -8.25 15.73 -3.15
CA PRO A 25 -7.20 16.14 -4.05
C PRO A 25 -6.23 17.07 -3.34
N VAL A 26 -4.93 16.77 -3.46
CA VAL A 26 -3.82 17.56 -2.93
C VAL A 26 -2.99 18.20 -4.03
N GLY A 27 -3.08 17.68 -5.26
CA GLY A 27 -2.35 18.16 -6.42
C GLY A 27 -3.10 19.20 -7.25
N PRO A 28 -2.39 19.92 -8.12
CA PRO A 28 -2.95 21.01 -8.93
C PRO A 28 -3.99 20.55 -9.95
N ASN A 29 -4.03 19.27 -10.32
CA ASN A 29 -5.00 18.70 -11.27
C ASN A 29 -5.92 17.66 -10.61
N GLY A 30 -6.03 17.67 -9.28
CA GLY A 30 -6.89 16.72 -8.57
C GLY A 30 -6.19 15.41 -8.18
N GLU A 31 -4.86 15.37 -8.21
CA GLU A 31 -4.09 14.21 -7.75
C GLU A 31 -4.26 14.02 -6.24
N ILE A 32 -4.37 12.77 -5.80
CA ILE A 32 -4.39 12.37 -4.39
C ILE A 32 -2.99 11.95 -3.94
N ILE A 33 -2.75 11.86 -2.63
CA ILE A 33 -1.44 11.46 -2.08
C ILE A 33 -0.94 10.13 -2.68
N MET A 34 -1.84 9.17 -2.87
CA MET A 34 -1.51 7.86 -3.44
C MET A 34 -0.96 7.96 -4.87
N ASP A 35 -1.42 8.92 -5.69
CA ASP A 35 -0.93 9.10 -7.07
C ASP A 35 0.55 9.44 -7.08
N TYR A 36 0.99 10.27 -6.13
CA TYR A 36 2.40 10.63 -5.98
C TYR A 36 3.24 9.42 -5.58
N SER A 37 2.76 8.62 -4.63
CA SER A 37 3.45 7.38 -4.22
C SER A 37 3.61 6.41 -5.38
N ILE A 38 2.57 6.25 -6.20
CA ILE A 38 2.61 5.37 -7.37
C ILE A 38 3.54 5.93 -8.44
N HIS A 39 3.46 7.24 -8.73
CA HIS A 39 4.36 7.90 -9.66
C HIS A 39 5.83 7.69 -9.26
N ASP A 40 6.17 7.97 -8.01
CA ASP A 40 7.55 7.88 -7.52
C ASP A 40 8.04 6.43 -7.46
N ALA A 41 7.17 5.47 -7.15
CA ALA A 41 7.50 4.06 -7.20
C ALA A 41 7.76 3.56 -8.62
N ILE A 42 6.91 3.92 -9.59
CA ILE A 42 7.13 3.59 -11.00
C ILE A 42 8.44 4.23 -11.49
N ALA A 43 8.70 5.49 -11.12
CA ALA A 43 9.93 6.19 -11.46
C ALA A 43 11.19 5.56 -10.81
N ALA A 44 11.05 4.98 -9.61
CA ALA A 44 12.13 4.25 -8.94
C ALA A 44 12.41 2.87 -9.57
N GLY A 45 11.41 2.26 -10.23
CA GLY A 45 11.56 1.01 -10.96
C GLY A 45 10.73 -0.16 -10.44
N PHE A 46 9.77 0.08 -9.53
CA PHE A 46 8.82 -0.95 -9.10
C PHE A 46 7.98 -1.46 -10.30
N ASN A 47 7.77 -2.77 -10.36
CA ASN A 47 7.17 -3.43 -11.54
C ASN A 47 5.79 -4.01 -11.24
N LYS A 48 5.41 -4.04 -9.97
CA LYS A 48 4.11 -4.53 -9.51
C LYS A 48 3.62 -3.68 -8.35
N ILE A 49 2.35 -3.34 -8.36
CA ILE A 49 1.66 -2.61 -7.30
C ILE A 49 0.49 -3.46 -6.81
N ILE A 50 0.39 -3.63 -5.50
CA ILE A 50 -0.63 -4.44 -4.85
C ILE A 50 -1.40 -3.57 -3.88
N PHE A 51 -2.69 -3.38 -4.13
CA PHE A 51 -3.59 -2.68 -3.22
C PHE A 51 -4.20 -3.65 -2.23
N ILE A 52 -3.96 -3.45 -0.93
CA ILE A 52 -4.72 -4.15 0.09
C ILE A 52 -5.97 -3.34 0.38
N ILE A 53 -7.13 -3.84 -0.02
CA ILE A 53 -8.44 -3.19 0.19
C ILE A 53 -9.36 -4.13 0.96
N ARG A 54 -10.59 -3.69 1.21
CA ARG A 54 -11.67 -4.57 1.68
C ARG A 54 -12.65 -4.82 0.54
N LYS A 55 -13.32 -5.98 0.57
CA LYS A 55 -14.28 -6.36 -0.47
C LYS A 55 -15.47 -5.41 -0.57
N ASP A 56 -15.91 -4.82 0.53
CA ASP A 56 -17.04 -3.89 0.59
C ASP A 56 -16.79 -2.55 -0.11
N ILE A 57 -15.53 -2.22 -0.42
CA ILE A 57 -15.14 -0.97 -1.08
C ILE A 57 -14.46 -1.20 -2.43
N GLU A 58 -14.47 -2.43 -2.96
CA GLU A 58 -13.73 -2.76 -4.18
C GLU A 58 -14.23 -1.97 -5.39
N GLU A 59 -15.55 -1.93 -5.61
CA GLU A 59 -16.14 -1.26 -6.76
C GLU A 59 -15.83 0.24 -6.73
N ASP A 60 -16.10 0.91 -5.60
CA ASP A 60 -15.79 2.32 -5.39
C ASP A 60 -14.30 2.62 -5.56
N PHE A 61 -13.43 1.76 -5.03
CA PHE A 61 -11.98 1.92 -5.15
C PHE A 61 -11.52 1.81 -6.60
N ARG A 62 -12.04 0.83 -7.35
CA ARG A 62 -11.71 0.65 -8.76
C ARG A 62 -12.20 1.83 -9.61
N GLU A 63 -13.41 2.31 -9.35
CA GLU A 63 -13.99 3.43 -10.09
C GLU A 63 -13.18 4.72 -9.91
N VAL A 64 -12.79 5.04 -8.67
CA VAL A 64 -12.14 6.33 -8.38
C VAL A 64 -10.62 6.29 -8.56
N ILE A 65 -9.98 5.18 -8.17
CA ILE A 65 -8.52 5.06 -8.07
C ILE A 65 -8.01 4.06 -9.10
N GLY A 66 -8.55 2.84 -9.08
CA GLY A 66 -8.05 1.69 -9.84
C GLY A 66 -7.96 1.95 -11.34
N ASN A 67 -9.03 2.43 -11.97
CA ASN A 67 -9.09 2.64 -13.42
C ASN A 67 -7.98 3.58 -13.92
N ARG A 68 -7.80 4.72 -13.25
CA ARG A 68 -6.78 5.71 -13.61
C ARG A 68 -5.36 5.16 -13.44
N ILE A 69 -5.12 4.45 -12.34
CA ILE A 69 -3.79 3.87 -12.07
C ILE A 69 -3.50 2.71 -13.01
N GLU A 70 -4.47 1.87 -13.34
CA GLU A 70 -4.30 0.76 -14.28
C GLU A 70 -3.92 1.27 -15.67
N GLU A 71 -4.48 2.39 -16.13
CA GLU A 71 -4.06 3.04 -17.39
C GLU A 71 -2.60 3.53 -17.35
N VAL A 72 -2.20 4.18 -16.25
CA VAL A 72 -0.81 4.63 -16.06
C VAL A 72 0.15 3.45 -15.96
N ALA A 73 -0.18 2.45 -15.14
CA ALA A 73 0.62 1.26 -14.93
C ALA A 73 0.84 0.49 -16.24
N LYS A 74 -0.20 0.35 -17.07
CA LYS A 74 -0.11 -0.27 -18.40
C LYS A 74 0.86 0.45 -19.33
N LYS A 75 0.95 1.78 -19.26
CA LYS A 75 1.90 2.58 -20.06
C LYS A 75 3.36 2.27 -19.69
N TYR A 76 3.62 1.89 -18.43
CA TYR A 76 4.95 1.63 -17.91
C TYR A 76 5.23 0.14 -17.68
N ASP A 77 4.38 -0.75 -18.19
CA ASP A 77 4.49 -2.22 -18.00
C ASP A 77 4.54 -2.65 -16.52
N VAL A 78 3.70 -2.01 -15.70
CA VAL A 78 3.57 -2.27 -14.26
C VAL A 78 2.32 -3.11 -14.01
N GLU A 79 2.48 -4.22 -13.30
CA GLU A 79 1.39 -5.12 -12.92
C GLU A 79 0.58 -4.53 -11.75
N ILE A 80 -0.76 -4.60 -11.83
CA ILE A 80 -1.65 -4.23 -10.72
C ILE A 80 -2.31 -5.49 -10.17
N ALA A 81 -2.31 -5.64 -8.85
CA ALA A 81 -3.05 -6.68 -8.15
C ALA A 81 -3.82 -6.11 -6.95
N TYR A 82 -4.82 -6.87 -6.50
CA TYR A 82 -5.67 -6.50 -5.37
C TYR A 82 -5.66 -7.65 -4.35
N ALA A 83 -5.35 -7.32 -3.11
CA ALA A 83 -5.42 -8.18 -1.95
C ALA A 83 -6.60 -7.75 -1.07
N PHE A 84 -7.26 -8.70 -0.43
CA PHE A 84 -8.47 -8.44 0.35
C PHE A 84 -8.28 -8.75 1.82
N GLN A 85 -8.30 -7.71 2.65
CA GLN A 85 -8.28 -7.87 4.09
C GLN A 85 -9.64 -8.32 4.60
N ASP A 86 -9.77 -9.60 4.96
CA ASP A 86 -11.02 -10.21 5.46
C ASP A 86 -10.90 -10.60 6.94
N LEU A 87 -11.93 -10.32 7.74
CA LEU A 87 -11.98 -10.74 9.15
C LEU A 87 -12.01 -12.26 9.32
N LYS A 88 -12.51 -12.98 8.31
CA LYS A 88 -12.62 -14.44 8.30
C LYS A 88 -11.39 -15.14 7.68
N ALA A 89 -10.45 -14.38 7.12
CA ALA A 89 -9.17 -14.93 6.65
C ALA A 89 -8.26 -15.23 7.86
N LEU A 90 -8.56 -16.34 8.53
CA LEU A 90 -7.90 -16.83 9.73
C LEU A 90 -7.29 -18.21 9.47
N PRO A 91 -6.25 -18.61 10.23
CA PRO A 91 -5.70 -19.96 10.16
C PRO A 91 -6.77 -21.04 10.36
N GLU A 92 -6.54 -22.21 9.78
CA GLU A 92 -7.44 -23.36 9.89
C GLU A 92 -7.76 -23.68 11.37
N GLY A 93 -9.04 -23.89 11.68
CA GLY A 93 -9.52 -24.18 13.02
C GLY A 93 -9.72 -22.96 13.93
N ILE A 94 -9.44 -21.74 13.45
CA ILE A 94 -9.71 -20.50 14.18
C ILE A 94 -10.95 -19.81 13.62
N GLU A 95 -11.94 -19.57 14.49
CA GLU A 95 -13.14 -18.83 14.13
C GLU A 95 -13.02 -17.35 14.49
N CYS A 96 -13.62 -16.49 13.66
CA CYS A 96 -13.70 -15.07 13.96
C CYS A 96 -14.63 -14.87 15.18
N PRO A 97 -14.19 -14.15 16.24
CA PRO A 97 -15.03 -13.89 17.40
C PRO A 97 -16.35 -13.22 17.02
N GLU A 98 -17.44 -13.67 17.62
CA GLU A 98 -18.77 -13.10 17.38
C GLU A 98 -18.77 -11.59 17.64
N GLY A 99 -19.39 -10.83 16.73
CA GLY A 99 -19.50 -9.37 16.85
C GLY A 99 -18.21 -8.59 16.53
N ARG A 100 -17.11 -9.24 16.11
CA ARG A 100 -15.92 -8.52 15.64
C ARG A 100 -16.23 -7.76 14.36
N THR A 101 -16.03 -6.44 14.41
CA THR A 101 -16.12 -5.54 13.24
C THR A 101 -14.81 -4.82 12.93
N LYS A 102 -13.92 -4.69 13.93
CA LYS A 102 -12.61 -4.05 13.76
C LYS A 102 -11.64 -4.97 13.00
N PRO A 103 -10.88 -4.46 12.01
CA PRO A 103 -9.81 -5.21 11.34
C PRO A 103 -8.78 -5.82 12.32
N TRP A 104 -8.05 -6.84 11.86
CA TRP A 104 -7.02 -7.52 12.65
C TRP A 104 -5.70 -6.74 12.76
N GLY A 105 -5.50 -5.73 11.91
CA GLY A 105 -4.33 -4.84 11.92
C GLY A 105 -3.49 -4.93 10.64
N THR A 106 -2.41 -4.16 10.58
CA THR A 106 -1.56 -4.04 9.39
C THR A 106 -0.80 -5.33 9.08
N GLY A 107 -0.37 -6.10 10.09
CA GLY A 107 0.26 -7.40 9.87
C GLY A 107 -0.65 -8.37 9.12
N GLN A 108 -1.92 -8.46 9.50
CA GLN A 108 -2.89 -9.29 8.78
C GLN A 108 -3.28 -8.71 7.41
N ALA A 109 -3.24 -7.39 7.25
CA ALA A 109 -3.39 -6.75 5.95
C ALA A 109 -2.29 -7.22 4.98
N VAL A 110 -1.01 -7.23 5.41
CA VAL A 110 0.11 -7.71 4.60
C VAL A 110 -0.01 -9.21 4.30
N LEU A 111 -0.47 -10.03 5.26
CA LEU A 111 -0.74 -11.45 5.03
C LEU A 111 -1.80 -11.71 3.94
N ALA A 112 -2.71 -10.76 3.67
CA ALA A 112 -3.68 -10.89 2.58
C ALA A 112 -3.03 -10.90 1.19
N CYS A 113 -1.75 -10.54 1.08
CA CYS A 113 -0.97 -10.62 -0.14
C CYS A 113 -0.32 -12.01 -0.37
N ASP A 114 -0.56 -12.98 0.52
CA ASP A 114 -0.04 -14.34 0.34
C ASP A 114 -0.47 -14.92 -1.02
N GLY A 115 0.48 -15.56 -1.70
CA GLY A 115 0.32 -16.05 -3.08
C GLY A 115 0.34 -14.98 -4.18
N LEU A 116 0.27 -13.68 -3.86
CA LEU A 116 0.37 -12.58 -4.83
C LEU A 116 1.80 -12.05 -5.00
N ILE A 117 2.68 -12.24 -4.02
CA ILE A 117 4.06 -11.74 -4.00
C ILE A 117 5.03 -12.90 -4.07
N ASN A 118 5.93 -12.90 -5.05
CA ASN A 118 7.00 -13.91 -5.19
C ASN A 118 8.39 -13.25 -5.32
N GLU A 119 8.47 -11.96 -5.03
CA GLU A 119 9.63 -11.11 -5.23
C GLU A 119 9.80 -10.14 -4.04
N PRO A 120 10.96 -9.49 -3.88
CA PRO A 120 11.16 -8.49 -2.84
C PRO A 120 10.13 -7.37 -2.95
N PHE A 121 9.64 -6.90 -1.81
CA PHE A 121 8.57 -5.90 -1.78
C PHE A 121 8.74 -4.86 -0.68
N ALA A 122 8.15 -3.70 -0.91
CA ALA A 122 7.99 -2.64 0.08
C ALA A 122 6.51 -2.54 0.49
N VAL A 123 6.24 -2.06 1.71
CA VAL A 123 4.88 -1.79 2.21
C VAL A 123 4.78 -0.33 2.59
N ILE A 124 3.72 0.35 2.14
CA ILE A 124 3.42 1.74 2.48
C ILE A 124 1.96 1.91 2.92
N ASN A 125 1.69 2.99 3.67
CA ASN A 125 0.33 3.47 3.91
C ASN A 125 -0.22 4.16 2.64
N ALA A 126 -1.53 4.18 2.49
CA ALA A 126 -2.22 4.84 1.38
C ALA A 126 -2.29 6.37 1.49
N ASP A 127 -2.13 6.91 2.71
CA ASP A 127 -2.42 8.31 3.07
C ASP A 127 -1.19 9.12 3.50
N ASP A 128 0.01 8.56 3.35
CA ASP A 128 1.27 9.24 3.65
C ASP A 128 2.02 9.63 2.36
N TYR A 129 2.71 10.77 2.41
CA TYR A 129 3.65 11.18 1.37
C TYR A 129 5.09 10.89 1.81
N TYR A 130 5.78 10.00 1.08
CA TYR A 130 7.12 9.53 1.43
C TYR A 130 8.26 10.28 0.73
N GLY A 131 7.96 10.95 -0.39
CA GLY A 131 8.95 11.59 -1.24
C GLY A 131 9.74 10.61 -2.12
N LYS A 132 10.19 11.10 -3.26
CA LYS A 132 10.88 10.33 -4.30
C LYS A 132 12.10 9.57 -3.77
N GLU A 133 12.93 10.20 -2.94
CA GLU A 133 14.18 9.63 -2.46
C GLU A 133 13.96 8.37 -1.62
N ALA A 134 12.85 8.27 -0.89
CA ALA A 134 12.52 7.09 -0.10
C ALA A 134 12.24 5.87 -1.01
N PHE A 135 11.51 6.08 -2.11
CA PHE A 135 11.25 5.02 -3.08
C PHE A 135 12.53 4.56 -3.78
N VAL A 136 13.41 5.49 -4.16
CA VAL A 136 14.70 5.14 -4.78
C VAL A 136 15.56 4.30 -3.83
N GLN A 137 15.75 4.75 -2.58
CA GLN A 137 16.61 4.04 -1.63
C GLN A 137 16.08 2.64 -1.27
N ILE A 138 14.77 2.51 -1.06
CA ILE A 138 14.16 1.21 -0.78
C ILE A 138 14.21 0.30 -2.00
N HIS A 139 13.94 0.83 -3.20
CA HIS A 139 14.06 0.04 -4.42
C HIS A 139 15.48 -0.49 -4.62
N ASP A 140 16.49 0.37 -4.49
CA ASP A 140 17.90 -0.02 -4.61
C ASP A 140 18.26 -1.12 -3.60
N PHE A 141 17.81 -0.99 -2.34
CA PHE A 141 17.97 -2.03 -1.33
C PHE A 141 17.30 -3.36 -1.73
N LEU A 142 16.10 -3.32 -2.30
CA LEU A 142 15.37 -4.52 -2.71
C LEU A 142 16.06 -5.26 -3.87
N LEU A 143 16.82 -4.56 -4.73
CA LEU A 143 17.59 -5.18 -5.81
C LEU A 143 18.75 -6.05 -5.30
N ASP A 144 19.24 -5.80 -4.09
CA ASP A 144 20.31 -6.56 -3.43
C ASP A 144 19.80 -7.83 -2.73
N TYR A 145 18.50 -8.15 -2.83
CA TYR A 145 17.93 -9.35 -2.25
C TYR A 145 18.57 -10.61 -2.83
N THR A 146 18.81 -11.59 -1.95
CA THR A 146 19.27 -12.93 -2.32
C THR A 146 18.53 -13.97 -1.47
N PRO A 147 18.16 -15.14 -2.02
CA PRO A 147 17.51 -16.21 -1.25
C PRO A 147 18.30 -16.67 -0.02
N GLU A 148 19.63 -16.46 0.00
CA GLU A 148 20.52 -16.77 1.10
C GLU A 148 20.40 -15.76 2.28
N LYS A 149 19.76 -14.61 2.06
CA LYS A 149 19.55 -13.55 3.06
C LYS A 149 18.07 -13.14 3.14
N PRO A 150 17.14 -14.07 3.42
CA PRO A 150 15.70 -13.80 3.38
C PRO A 150 15.24 -12.79 4.44
N ASN A 151 16.03 -12.62 5.51
CA ASN A 151 15.72 -11.73 6.63
C ASN A 151 16.51 -10.40 6.56
N HIS A 152 17.12 -10.07 5.42
CA HIS A 152 17.73 -8.77 5.24
C HIS A 152 16.65 -7.74 4.91
N LEU A 153 16.17 -7.06 5.95
CA LEU A 153 15.07 -6.11 5.89
C LEU A 153 15.58 -4.69 6.10
N ALA A 154 14.86 -3.72 5.54
CA ALA A 154 15.12 -2.30 5.73
C ALA A 154 13.82 -1.52 5.95
N MET A 155 13.95 -0.30 6.48
CA MET A 155 12.86 0.67 6.56
C MET A 155 13.38 2.04 6.16
N ALA A 156 12.55 2.83 5.48
CA ALA A 156 12.85 4.23 5.21
C ALA A 156 12.71 5.02 6.51
N GLY A 157 13.81 5.57 7.01
CA GLY A 157 13.83 6.39 8.22
C GLY A 157 13.55 7.86 7.90
N PHE A 158 12.69 8.50 8.70
CA PHE A 158 12.38 9.92 8.60
C PHE A 158 12.79 10.66 9.87
N ILE A 159 13.15 11.94 9.73
CA ILE A 159 13.56 12.77 10.87
C ILE A 159 12.30 13.16 11.66
N LEU A 160 12.21 12.71 12.91
CA LEU A 160 11.04 12.91 13.78
C LEU A 160 10.57 14.38 13.86
N LYS A 161 11.50 15.33 13.94
CA LYS A 161 11.17 16.77 14.02
C LYS A 161 10.40 17.29 12.79
N ASN A 162 10.49 16.59 11.65
CA ASN A 162 9.82 16.95 10.41
C ASN A 162 8.48 16.21 10.25
N THR A 163 8.13 15.28 11.14
CA THR A 163 6.91 14.46 11.06
C THR A 163 5.91 14.77 12.18
N LEU A 164 6.28 15.61 13.14
CA LEU A 164 5.42 16.05 14.23
C LEU A 164 4.96 17.48 13.99
N SER A 165 3.72 17.77 14.41
CA SER A 165 3.27 19.15 14.54
C SER A 165 3.97 19.83 15.71
N ASP A 166 3.94 21.16 15.76
CA ASP A 166 4.46 21.95 16.90
C ASP A 166 3.80 21.57 18.24
N ASN A 167 2.61 20.96 18.22
CA ASN A 167 1.87 20.52 19.40
C ASN A 167 2.07 19.03 19.74
N GLY A 168 2.94 18.31 19.01
CA GLY A 168 3.08 16.86 19.11
C GLY A 168 2.12 16.07 18.21
N GLY A 169 2.06 14.75 18.43
CA GLY A 169 1.22 13.79 17.71
C GLY A 169 0.31 13.00 18.64
#